data_AF-A0A6L5XE22-F1
#
_entry.id   AF-A0A6L5XE22-F1
#
_cell.length_a   1.000
_cell.length_b   1.000
_cell.length_c   1.000
_cell.angle_alpha   90.00
_cell.angle_beta   90.00
_cell.angle_gamma   90.00
#
_symmetry.space_group_name_H-M   'P 1'
#
loop_
_entity.id
_entity.type
_entity.pdbx_description
1 polymer ?
#
loop_
_entity_poly.entity_id
_entity_poly.type
_entity_poly.pdbx_seq_one_letter_code
_entity_poly.pdbx_strand_id
1 'polypeptide(L)' 'MNTADIDITNMCSHLRHKLMDADGIYHPIWQTIQDDPELTAFVRSRQLHIYRNGKIVMVLKGKAEPQIVREDPIDELIKQ' A
#
# COMPACT_ATOMS: atom_id res chain seq x y z
N MET A 1 4.20 -16.22 -11.87
CA MET A 1 3.62 -16.21 -10.51
C MET A 1 3.84 -14.80 -10.00
N ASN A 2 2.79 -13.96 -10.03
CA ASN A 2 2.91 -12.57 -9.59
C ASN A 2 3.08 -12.55 -8.06
N THR A 3 4.14 -11.93 -7.59
CA THR A 3 4.67 -12.02 -6.22
C THR A 3 3.95 -11.15 -5.18
N ALA A 4 2.78 -10.60 -5.51
CA ALA A 4 2.11 -9.61 -4.67
C ALA A 4 0.66 -10.01 -4.31
N ASP A 5 0.48 -11.25 -3.84
CA ASP A 5 -0.79 -11.69 -3.26
C ASP A 5 -0.90 -11.11 -1.84
N ILE A 6 -1.30 -9.83 -1.76
CA ILE A 6 -1.56 -9.16 -0.48
C ILE A 6 -2.76 -9.87 0.16
N ASP A 7 -2.57 -10.54 1.30
CA ASP A 7 -3.69 -11.08 2.06
C ASP A 7 -4.57 -9.95 2.59
N ILE A 8 -5.63 -9.65 1.84
CA ILE A 8 -6.60 -8.58 2.12
C ILE A 8 -7.70 -9.02 3.08
N THR A 9 -7.73 -10.27 3.55
CA THR A 9 -8.78 -10.83 4.40
C THR A 9 -8.97 -10.02 5.68
N ASN A 10 -7.89 -9.44 6.21
CA ASN A 10 -7.87 -8.64 7.43
C ASN A 10 -7.90 -7.12 7.19
N MET A 11 -8.14 -6.68 5.96
CA MET A 11 -8.20 -5.26 5.61
C MET A 11 -9.57 -4.66 5.96
N CYS A 12 -9.60 -3.46 6.54
CA CYS A 12 -10.86 -2.76 6.75
C CYS A 12 -11.44 -2.26 5.42
N SER A 13 -12.78 -2.18 5.30
CA SER A 13 -13.46 -1.76 4.06
C SER A 13 -12.94 -0.43 3.52
N HIS A 14 -12.65 0.54 4.39
CA HIS A 14 -12.15 1.86 3.98
C HIS A 14 -10.80 1.76 3.27
N LEU A 15 -9.88 0.97 3.83
CA LEU A 15 -8.56 0.78 3.23
C LEU A 15 -8.67 -0.04 1.94
N ARG A 16 -9.57 -1.03 1.91
CA ARG A 16 -9.83 -1.85 0.72
C ARG A 16 -10.34 -1.00 -0.45
N HIS A 17 -11.34 -0.16 -0.23
CA HIS A 17 -11.87 0.74 -1.27
C HIS A 17 -10.81 1.71 -1.78
N LYS A 18 -10.10 2.39 -0.87
CA LYS A 18 -9.02 3.31 -1.23
C LYS A 18 -7.91 2.65 -2.05
N LEU A 19 -7.61 1.38 -1.78
CA LEU A 19 -6.51 0.65 -2.42
C LEU A 19 -6.92 -0.04 -3.73
N MET A 20 -8.10 -0.64 -3.79
CA MET A 20 -8.48 -1.56 -4.88
C MET A 20 -9.42 -0.94 -5.90
N ASP A 21 -10.25 0.02 -5.51
CA ASP A 21 -11.19 0.65 -6.43
C ASP A 21 -10.42 1.54 -7.42
N ALA A 22 -10.85 1.60 -8.68
CA ALA A 22 -10.14 2.34 -9.73
C ALA A 22 -10.04 3.85 -9.46
N ASP A 23 -11.00 4.39 -8.69
CA ASP A 23 -11.07 5.76 -8.19
C ASP A 23 -10.51 5.90 -6.76
N GLY A 24 -9.97 4.82 -6.19
CA GLY A 24 -9.36 4.83 -4.88
C GLY A 24 -8.08 5.64 -4.83
N ILE A 25 -7.92 6.47 -3.80
CA ILE A 25 -6.76 7.36 -3.62
C ILE A 25 -5.40 6.63 -3.51
N TYR A 26 -5.40 5.33 -3.19
CA TYR A 26 -4.21 4.48 -3.10
C TYR A 26 -4.14 3.47 -4.26
N HIS A 27 -5.03 3.55 -5.24
CA HIS A 27 -5.00 2.67 -6.41
C HIS A 27 -3.69 2.73 -7.21
N PRO A 28 -3.06 3.91 -7.41
CA PRO A 28 -1.75 3.98 -8.07
C PRO A 28 -0.65 3.23 -7.29
N ILE A 29 -0.71 3.24 -5.97
CA ILE A 29 0.23 2.49 -5.12
C ILE A 29 0.01 0.99 -5.27
N TRP A 30 -1.25 0.55 -5.31
CA TRP A 30 -1.59 -0.85 -5.55
C TRP A 30 -1.02 -1.35 -6.88
N GLN A 31 -1.20 -0.59 -7.96
CA GLN A 31 -0.62 -0.91 -9.27
C GLN A 31 0.91 -1.00 -9.20
N THR A 32 1.55 -0.02 -8.56
CA THR A 32 3.01 0.01 -8.42
C THR A 32 3.55 -1.19 -7.63
N ILE A 33 2.84 -1.67 -6.60
CA ILE A 33 3.23 -2.88 -5.85
C ILE A 33 3.16 -4.14 -6.74
N GLN A 34 2.24 -4.19 -7.71
CA GLN A 34 2.14 -5.32 -8.64
C GLN A 34 3.25 -5.28 -9.71
N ASP A 35 3.68 -4.07 -10.10
CA ASP A 35 4.65 -3.86 -11.18
C ASP A 35 6.11 -3.82 -10.69
N ASP A 36 6.37 -3.37 -9.47
CA ASP A 36 7.71 -3.24 -8.87
C ASP A 36 8.03 -4.44 -7.95
N PRO A 37 8.91 -5.38 -8.35
CA PRO A 37 9.25 -6.55 -7.55
C PRO A 37 10.06 -6.21 -6.28
N GLU A 38 10.61 -5.00 -6.16
CA GLU A 38 11.28 -4.57 -4.93
C GLU A 38 10.28 -4.19 -3.84
N LEU A 39 9.02 -3.92 -4.22
CA LEU A 39 7.94 -3.61 -3.32
C LEU A 39 7.24 -4.89 -2.85
N THR A 40 7.03 -4.97 -1.55
CA THR A 40 6.18 -5.99 -0.93
C THR A 40 5.26 -5.32 0.06
N ALA A 41 4.08 -5.90 0.29
CA ALA A 41 3.10 -5.30 1.16
C ALA A 41 2.33 -6.33 1.98
N PHE A 42 2.09 -6.01 3.25
CA PHE A 42 1.46 -6.90 4.22
C PHE A 42 0.41 -6.17 5.03
N VAL A 43 -0.75 -6.81 5.23
CA VAL A 43 -1.77 -6.28 6.15
C VAL A 43 -1.41 -6.65 7.58
N ARG A 44 -1.24 -5.64 8.44
CA ARG A 44 -1.03 -5.82 9.89
C ARG A 44 -1.87 -4.81 10.65
N SER A 45 -2.54 -5.25 11.71
CA SER A 45 -3.40 -4.38 12.54
C SER A 45 -4.38 -3.51 11.73
N ARG A 46 -4.95 -4.09 10.64
CA ARG A 46 -5.88 -3.44 9.69
C ARG A 46 -5.26 -2.28 8.87
N GLN A 47 -3.95 -2.18 8.83
CA GLN A 47 -3.17 -1.23 8.03
C GLN A 47 -2.36 -1.99 6.97
N LEU A 48 -2.02 -1.34 5.86
CA LEU A 48 -1.14 -1.91 4.85
C LEU A 48 0.28 -1.38 5.09
N HIS A 49 1.20 -2.28 5.40
CA HIS A 49 2.61 -1.97 5.53
C HIS A 49 3.30 -2.24 4.20
N ILE A 50 3.94 -1.24 3.63
CA ILE A 50 4.66 -1.32 2.36
C ILE A 50 6.15 -1.29 2.64
N TYR A 51 6.87 -2.22 2.03
CA TYR A 51 8.30 -2.42 2.17
C TYR A 51 8.96 -2.29 0.81
N ARG A 52 10.10 -1.61 0.76
CA ARG A 52 11.05 -1.68 -0.37
C ARG A 52 12.31 -2.38 0.10
N ASN A 53 12.76 -3.41 -0.61
CA ASN A 53 13.99 -4.14 -0.29
C ASN A 53 14.03 -4.61 1.19
N GLY A 54 12.89 -5.07 1.70
CA GLY A 54 12.73 -5.57 3.07
C GLY A 54 12.65 -4.52 4.18
N LYS A 55 12.66 -3.21 3.85
CA LYS A 55 12.53 -2.11 4.83
C LYS A 55 11.20 -1.40 4.66
N ILE A 56 10.52 -1.08 5.76
CA ILE A 56 9.26 -0.33 5.72
C ILE A 56 9.52 1.07 5.17
N VAL A 57 8.74 1.47 4.16
CA VAL A 57 8.78 2.79 3.54
C VAL A 57 7.50 3.58 3.83
N MET A 58 6.34 2.92 3.83
CA MET A 58 5.05 3.57 4.01
C MET A 58 4.06 2.66 4.73
N VAL A 59 3.14 3.26 5.50
CA VAL A 59 1.99 2.56 6.09
C VAL A 59 0.69 3.27 5.69
N LEU A 60 -0.19 2.56 4.98
CA LEU A 60 -1.51 3.05 4.61
C LEU A 60 -2.55 2.71 5.69
N LYS A 61 -3.33 3.72 6.07
CA LYS A 61 -4.36 3.62 7.11
C LYS A 61 -5.74 3.79 6.47
N GLY A 62 -6.76 3.15 7.04
CA GLY A 62 -8.12 3.23 6.49
C GLY A 62 -8.71 4.65 6.55
N LYS A 63 -8.86 5.19 7.77
CA LYS A 63 -9.45 6.53 8.00
C LYS A 63 -8.43 7.65 8.17
N ALA A 64 -7.23 7.32 8.65
CA ALA A 64 -6.18 8.30 8.88
C ALA A 64 -5.32 8.51 7.62
N GLU A 65 -4.52 9.56 7.64
CA GLU A 65 -3.51 9.82 6.63
C GLU A 65 -2.46 8.70 6.56
N PRO A 66 -1.86 8.47 5.38
CA PRO A 66 -0.75 7.54 5.24
C PRO A 66 0.44 8.05 6.06
N GLN A 67 1.24 7.12 6.56
CA GLN A 67 2.46 7.44 7.28
C GLN A 67 3.66 7.08 6.42
N ILE A 68 4.41 8.09 6.01
CA ILE A 68 5.73 7.91 5.38
C ILE A 68 6.71 7.59 6.52
N VAL A 69 7.32 6.40 6.44
CA VAL A 69 8.33 5.93 7.41
C VAL A 69 9.73 6.26 6.90
N ARG A 70 9.91 6.24 5.58
CA ARG A 70 11.15 6.57 4.88
C ARG A 70 10.79 7.11 3.50
N GLU A 71 11.51 8.14 3.07
CA GLU A 71 11.38 8.67 1.72
C GLU A 71 11.60 7.56 0.67
N ASP A 72 10.63 7.45 -0.24
CA ASP A 72 10.60 6.48 -1.32
C ASP A 72 9.91 7.07 -2.55
N PRO A 73 10.27 6.68 -3.78
CA PRO A 73 9.58 7.16 -4.98
C PRO A 73 8.05 7.00 -4.96
N ILE A 74 7.52 6.01 -4.22
CA ILE A 74 6.06 5.82 -4.08
C ILE A 74 5.36 6.94 -3.30
N ASP A 75 6.10 7.78 -2.57
CA ASP A 75 5.54 8.91 -1.81
C ASP A 75 4.90 9.96 -2.74
N GLU A 76 5.37 10.07 -3.98
CA GLU A 76 4.80 10.98 -4.98
C GLU A 76 3.37 10.57 -5.39
N LEU A 77 3.01 9.29 -5.20
CA LEU A 77 1.70 8.76 -5.56
C LEU A 77 0.60 9.13 -4.56
N ILE A 78 0.95 9.64 -3.37
CA ILE A 78 0.00 10.09 -2.34
C ILE A 78 -0.10 11.61 -2.21
N LYS A 79 0.76 12.39 -2.87
CA LYS A 79 0.81 13.86 -2.75
C LYS A 79 -0.21 14.61 -3.62
N GLN A 80 -1.36 14.00 -3.95
CA GLN A 80 -2.41 14.64 -4.76
C GLN A 80 -3.28 15.59 -3.96
#